data_AF-A0A7X0FXD0-F1
#
_entry.id   AF-A0A7X0FXD0-F1
#
_cell.length_a   1.000
_cell.length_b   1.000
_cell.length_c   1.000
_cell.angle_alpha   90.00
_cell.angle_beta   90.00
_cell.angle_gamma   90.00
#
_symmetry.space_group_name_H-M   'P 1'
#
loop_
_entity.id
_entity.type
_entity.pdbx_description
1 polymer ?
#
loop_
_entity_poly.entity_id
_entity_poly.type
_entity_poly.pdbx_seq_one_letter_code
_entity_poly.pdbx_strand_id
1 'polypeptide(L)'
;MNKDQTDHAAHVGSHTNLLTDLSEVVGSAKSGTVDAIVVPTIAPQRVGSAIALAEALKCTIVLLCSTSSQVRDIGKSYDLPSNALCLEAPPGYGHPLLDFEQRAMEKHTDIAMKRNIGLLLARLCGWRTILFLDDDIRGMKPSLILRAAALTEQYRVVGFQIPDFPDNSVVCHANRVSGGAQSTFVGGNAILVDTSRADTYFPAIYNEDWLFLYDAVADRSVGVAGRLRQLAYDPFARNAAPEEFGELVAEGLVRALHFGSDVSTLSFWADAIKKRSRFIDEVADRLHGSARAKDERIPDRDRILLRLDEAKKRLLEISPVTCLSFYRTWRKNVDIWQRQLLDLPTSLTPQQAVRYLRLSSE
;
A
#
# COMPACT_ATOMS: atom_id res chain seq x y z
N MET A 1 9.28 25.92 -8.48
CA MET A 1 10.55 25.62 -7.79
C MET A 1 11.58 25.19 -8.81
N ASN A 2 12.80 25.69 -8.71
CA ASN A 2 13.86 25.42 -9.68
C ASN A 2 14.37 23.97 -9.52
N LYS A 3 14.64 23.26 -10.63
CA LYS A 3 14.99 21.83 -10.66
C LYS A 3 16.23 21.50 -9.78
N ASP A 4 17.13 22.46 -9.63
CA ASP A 4 18.35 22.36 -8.81
C ASP A 4 18.12 22.43 -7.29
N GLN A 5 17.06 23.09 -6.82
CA GLN A 5 16.77 23.15 -5.38
C GLN A 5 16.13 21.85 -4.86
N THR A 6 15.49 21.07 -5.73
CA THR A 6 14.80 19.83 -5.37
C THR A 6 15.70 18.59 -5.32
N ASP A 7 16.81 18.56 -6.08
CA ASP A 7 17.71 17.41 -6.07
C ASP A 7 18.49 17.28 -4.74
N HIS A 8 18.79 18.41 -4.10
CA HIS A 8 19.50 18.46 -2.82
C HIS A 8 18.64 18.26 -1.58
N ALA A 9 17.31 18.37 -1.70
CA ALA A 9 16.40 18.23 -0.58
C ALA A 9 16.51 16.83 0.06
N ALA A 10 16.55 16.77 1.39
CA ALA A 10 16.59 15.49 2.11
C ALA A 10 15.29 14.69 1.91
N HIS A 11 14.17 15.37 1.67
CA HIS A 11 12.83 14.80 1.55
C HIS A 11 11.99 15.50 0.48
N VAL A 12 11.11 14.74 -0.18
CA VAL A 12 10.11 15.25 -1.12
C VAL A 12 8.76 15.30 -0.41
N GLY A 13 8.29 16.50 -0.05
CA GLY A 13 7.04 16.67 0.71
C GLY A 13 5.77 16.21 -0.01
N SER A 14 5.82 16.04 -1.34
CA SER A 14 4.72 15.47 -2.11
C SER A 14 5.13 14.81 -3.41
N HIS A 15 4.54 13.63 -3.65
CA HIS A 15 4.62 12.89 -4.91
C HIS A 15 3.35 13.00 -5.76
N THR A 16 2.37 13.82 -5.35
CA THR A 16 1.05 13.89 -6.01
C THR A 16 1.12 14.32 -7.47
N ASN A 17 2.15 15.07 -7.87
CA ASN A 17 2.43 15.44 -9.26
C ASN A 17 2.92 14.26 -10.13
N LEU A 18 3.19 13.08 -9.56
CA LEU A 18 3.37 11.84 -10.31
C LEU A 18 2.04 11.21 -10.73
N LEU A 19 0.95 11.56 -10.03
CA LEU A 19 -0.38 11.02 -10.24
C LEU A 19 -1.21 11.91 -11.16
N THR A 20 -2.24 11.35 -11.77
CA THR A 20 -3.25 12.12 -12.51
C THR A 20 -4.41 12.47 -11.59
N ASP A 21 -4.72 13.74 -11.40
CA ASP A 21 -5.91 14.16 -10.67
C ASP A 21 -7.16 13.92 -11.53
N LEU A 22 -8.06 13.06 -11.05
CA LEU A 22 -9.31 12.70 -11.73
C LEU A 22 -10.55 13.26 -11.03
N SER A 23 -10.38 14.10 -10.02
CA SER A 23 -11.47 14.61 -9.19
C SER A 23 -12.55 15.38 -9.96
N GLU A 24 -12.18 16.07 -11.04
CA GLU A 24 -13.14 16.78 -11.91
C GLU A 24 -13.87 15.83 -12.86
N VAL A 25 -13.16 14.88 -13.46
CA VAL A 25 -13.72 13.99 -14.49
C VAL A 25 -14.54 12.84 -13.92
N VAL A 26 -14.21 12.37 -12.71
CA VAL A 26 -14.93 11.27 -12.05
C VAL A 26 -16.40 11.60 -11.83
N GLY A 27 -16.75 12.88 -11.64
CA GLY A 27 -18.13 13.32 -11.49
C GLY A 27 -18.99 13.03 -12.72
N SER A 28 -18.38 13.17 -13.91
CA SER A 28 -19.02 12.97 -15.22
C SER A 28 -18.81 11.58 -15.83
N ALA A 29 -17.92 10.77 -15.25
CA ALA A 29 -17.65 9.43 -15.75
C ALA A 29 -18.92 8.55 -15.69
N LYS A 30 -19.05 7.64 -16.66
CA LYS A 30 -20.08 6.60 -16.61
C LYS A 30 -19.79 5.66 -15.42
N SER A 31 -20.82 4.99 -14.93
CA SER A 31 -20.64 3.91 -13.97
C SER A 31 -19.98 2.70 -14.64
N GLY A 32 -18.88 2.22 -14.08
CA GLY A 32 -18.25 0.95 -14.42
C GLY A 32 -18.77 -0.18 -13.52
N THR A 33 -18.02 -1.27 -13.46
CA THR A 33 -18.32 -2.43 -12.60
C THR A 33 -17.13 -2.74 -11.69
N VAL A 34 -17.43 -3.28 -10.50
CA VAL A 34 -16.44 -3.86 -9.60
C VAL A 34 -16.82 -5.32 -9.44
N ASP A 35 -15.88 -6.21 -9.71
CA ASP A 35 -16.11 -7.66 -9.66
C ASP A 35 -15.93 -8.20 -8.23
N ALA A 36 -14.94 -7.65 -7.51
CA ALA A 36 -14.68 -7.99 -6.14
C ALA A 36 -14.09 -6.84 -5.31
N ILE A 37 -14.36 -6.85 -4.01
CA ILE A 37 -13.63 -6.09 -2.99
C ILE A 37 -12.75 -7.08 -2.22
N VAL A 38 -11.44 -6.81 -2.17
CA VAL A 38 -10.47 -7.60 -1.41
C VAL A 38 -10.05 -6.82 -0.18
N VAL A 39 -10.29 -7.40 1.00
CA VAL A 39 -10.02 -6.80 2.30
C VAL A 39 -8.97 -7.63 3.07
N PRO A 40 -7.69 -7.22 3.06
CA PRO A 40 -6.71 -7.79 3.96
C PRO A 40 -7.03 -7.37 5.40
N THR A 41 -7.61 -8.29 6.18
CA THR A 41 -8.14 -7.97 7.51
C THR A 41 -7.07 -8.12 8.58
N ILE A 42 -6.94 -7.10 9.43
CA ILE A 42 -6.16 -7.11 10.68
C ILE A 42 -7.07 -7.04 11.91
N ALA A 43 -8.27 -6.48 11.75
CA ALA A 43 -9.24 -6.23 12.80
C ALA A 43 -10.66 -6.64 12.33
N PRO A 44 -11.06 -7.91 12.56
CA PRO A 44 -12.35 -8.48 12.14
C PRO A 44 -13.57 -7.61 12.43
N GLN A 45 -13.58 -6.93 13.57
CA GLN A 45 -14.66 -6.05 14.01
C GLN A 45 -14.82 -4.78 13.15
N ARG A 46 -13.92 -4.52 12.18
CA ARG A 46 -13.94 -3.32 11.34
C ARG A 46 -14.47 -3.53 9.92
N VAL A 47 -14.65 -4.79 9.50
CA VAL A 47 -14.98 -5.13 8.09
C VAL A 47 -16.40 -4.75 7.66
N GLY A 48 -17.29 -4.40 8.59
CA GLY A 48 -18.71 -4.12 8.29
C GLY A 48 -18.93 -3.08 7.20
N SER A 49 -18.11 -2.02 7.12
CA SER A 49 -18.24 -1.02 6.04
C SER A 49 -17.87 -1.56 4.66
N ALA A 50 -16.95 -2.52 4.59
CA ALA A 50 -16.59 -3.17 3.33
C ALA A 50 -17.68 -4.14 2.88
N ILE A 51 -18.28 -4.90 3.81
CA ILE A 51 -19.42 -5.79 3.54
C ILE A 51 -20.59 -4.98 2.96
N ALA A 52 -21.00 -3.91 3.65
CA ALA A 52 -22.09 -3.05 3.17
C ALA A 52 -21.80 -2.41 1.80
N LEU A 53 -20.54 -2.08 1.52
CA LEU A 53 -20.14 -1.57 0.21
C LEU A 53 -20.26 -2.66 -0.88
N ALA A 54 -19.81 -3.90 -0.60
CA ALA A 54 -19.92 -4.99 -1.55
C ALA A 54 -21.37 -5.31 -1.92
N GLU A 55 -22.27 -5.32 -0.92
CA GLU A 55 -23.71 -5.48 -1.14
C GLU A 55 -24.28 -4.37 -2.03
N ALA A 56 -23.94 -3.11 -1.73
CA ALA A 56 -24.38 -1.96 -2.52
C ALA A 56 -23.87 -1.99 -3.96
N LEU A 57 -22.65 -2.51 -4.18
CA LEU A 57 -22.04 -2.68 -5.50
C LEU A 57 -22.47 -3.98 -6.20
N LYS A 58 -23.13 -4.90 -5.48
CA LYS A 58 -23.50 -6.25 -5.94
C LYS A 58 -22.30 -7.05 -6.45
N CYS A 59 -21.17 -6.94 -5.77
CA CYS A 59 -19.92 -7.61 -6.13
C CYS A 59 -19.52 -8.65 -5.08
N THR A 60 -18.52 -9.48 -5.40
CA THR A 60 -17.92 -10.42 -4.46
C THR A 60 -17.20 -9.64 -3.35
N ILE A 61 -17.21 -10.13 -2.11
CA ILE A 61 -16.30 -9.65 -1.07
C ILE A 61 -15.36 -10.78 -0.66
N VAL A 62 -14.07 -10.49 -0.59
CA VAL A 62 -13.02 -11.42 -0.16
C VAL A 62 -12.39 -10.85 1.11
N LEU A 63 -12.70 -11.48 2.25
CA LEU A 63 -12.15 -11.15 3.56
C LEU A 63 -11.00 -12.11 3.85
N LEU A 64 -9.77 -11.60 3.93
CA LEU A 64 -8.57 -12.40 4.14
C LEU A 64 -8.07 -12.21 5.58
N CYS A 65 -8.26 -13.24 6.41
CA CYS A 65 -7.92 -13.25 7.82
C CYS A 65 -6.59 -13.97 8.07
N SER A 66 -5.83 -13.57 9.09
CA SER A 66 -4.59 -14.24 9.51
C SER A 66 -4.86 -15.53 10.30
N THR A 67 -6.04 -15.68 10.90
CA THR A 67 -6.35 -16.84 11.75
C THR A 67 -7.78 -17.34 11.54
N SER A 68 -7.98 -18.63 11.82
CA SER A 68 -9.32 -19.22 11.85
C SER A 68 -10.23 -18.62 12.91
N SER A 69 -9.68 -18.04 14.00
CA SER A 69 -10.52 -17.35 15.00
C SER A 69 -11.14 -16.09 14.40
N GLN A 70 -10.35 -15.33 13.65
CA GLN A 70 -10.84 -14.13 12.96
C GLN A 70 -11.94 -14.49 11.95
N VAL A 71 -11.78 -15.57 11.19
CA VAL A 71 -12.83 -16.07 10.28
C VAL A 71 -14.13 -16.35 11.04
N ARG A 72 -14.05 -17.13 12.13
CA ARG A 72 -15.22 -17.43 12.98
C ARG A 72 -15.84 -16.19 13.61
N ASP A 73 -15.03 -15.23 14.02
CA ASP A 73 -15.49 -13.99 14.63
C ASP A 73 -16.27 -13.14 13.63
N ILE A 74 -15.83 -13.09 12.36
CA ILE A 74 -16.60 -12.46 11.28
C ILE A 74 -17.91 -13.20 11.05
N GLY A 75 -17.89 -14.53 10.90
CA GLY A 75 -19.09 -15.34 10.66
C GLY A 75 -20.13 -15.25 11.78
N LYS A 76 -19.73 -14.96 13.01
CA LYS A 76 -20.63 -14.70 14.14
C LYS A 76 -21.15 -13.27 14.21
N SER A 77 -20.35 -12.30 13.75
CA SER A 77 -20.62 -10.87 13.95
C SER A 77 -21.38 -10.24 12.78
N TYR A 78 -21.33 -10.86 11.59
CA TYR A 78 -21.89 -10.32 10.37
C TYR A 78 -22.70 -11.37 9.62
N ASP A 79 -23.82 -10.94 9.05
CA ASP A 79 -24.53 -11.70 8.03
C ASP A 79 -23.80 -11.49 6.70
N LEU A 80 -23.11 -12.53 6.22
CA LEU A 80 -22.31 -12.43 5.00
C LEU A 80 -23.17 -12.70 3.76
N PRO A 81 -23.03 -11.90 2.69
CA PRO A 81 -23.76 -12.16 1.46
C PRO A 81 -23.33 -13.51 0.87
N SER A 82 -24.22 -14.15 0.09
CA SER A 82 -23.99 -15.52 -0.42
C SER A 82 -22.76 -15.67 -1.32
N ASN A 83 -22.25 -14.57 -1.87
CA ASN A 83 -21.05 -14.51 -2.69
C ASN A 83 -19.82 -14.02 -1.90
N ALA A 84 -19.87 -13.90 -0.57
CA ALA A 84 -18.72 -13.60 0.25
C ALA A 84 -17.76 -14.79 0.32
N LEU A 85 -16.46 -14.50 0.34
CA LEU A 85 -15.39 -15.43 0.68
C LEU A 85 -14.73 -14.93 1.96
N CYS A 86 -14.90 -15.65 3.06
CA CYS A 86 -14.16 -15.39 4.30
C CYS A 86 -13.11 -16.49 4.46
N LEU A 87 -11.84 -16.13 4.28
CA LEU A 87 -10.74 -17.09 4.07
C LEU A 87 -9.64 -16.88 5.11
N GLU A 88 -9.03 -17.98 5.53
CA GLU A 88 -7.81 -17.96 6.34
C GLU A 88 -6.57 -17.97 5.44
N ALA A 89 -5.69 -17.00 5.64
CA ALA A 89 -4.40 -16.83 5.00
C ALA A 89 -3.34 -16.57 6.09
N PRO A 90 -2.86 -17.61 6.78
CA PRO A 90 -2.04 -17.46 7.97
C PRO A 90 -0.65 -16.90 7.66
N PRO A 91 0.02 -16.25 8.64
CA PRO A 91 1.42 -15.87 8.49
C PRO A 91 2.27 -17.09 8.09
N GLY A 92 2.97 -16.98 6.96
CA GLY A 92 3.77 -18.08 6.43
C GLY A 92 3.01 -19.04 5.51
N TYR A 93 1.77 -18.72 5.14
CA TYR A 93 1.08 -19.41 4.04
C TYR A 93 1.98 -19.46 2.79
N GLY A 94 2.11 -20.66 2.24
CA GLY A 94 2.99 -20.96 1.12
C GLY A 94 2.20 -21.54 -0.05
N HIS A 95 2.44 -20.98 -1.23
CA HIS A 95 1.89 -21.50 -2.48
C HIS A 95 2.97 -21.39 -3.57
N PRO A 96 3.09 -22.34 -4.52
CA PRO A 96 4.10 -22.26 -5.59
C PRO A 96 4.05 -20.97 -6.42
N LEU A 97 2.87 -20.35 -6.52
CA LEU A 97 2.66 -19.05 -7.18
C LEU A 97 3.12 -17.85 -6.34
N LEU A 98 3.62 -18.07 -5.13
CA LEU A 98 4.11 -17.04 -4.21
C LEU A 98 5.52 -17.39 -3.67
N ASP A 99 6.06 -18.57 -3.99
CA ASP A 99 7.32 -19.11 -3.47
C ASP A 99 8.59 -18.47 -4.07
N PHE A 100 8.43 -17.41 -4.88
CA PHE A 100 9.57 -16.63 -5.39
C PHE A 100 10.04 -15.53 -4.42
N GLU A 101 9.33 -15.34 -3.31
CA GLU A 101 9.60 -14.29 -2.32
C GLU A 101 10.73 -14.63 -1.33
N GLN A 102 11.71 -15.44 -1.74
CA GLN A 102 12.71 -16.05 -0.84
C GLN A 102 13.70 -15.08 -0.16
N ARG A 103 13.58 -13.75 -0.36
CA ARG A 103 14.59 -12.77 0.08
C ARG A 103 14.04 -11.43 0.57
N ALA A 104 12.76 -11.33 0.94
CA ALA A 104 12.32 -10.15 1.67
C ALA A 104 13.07 -10.11 3.01
N MET A 105 13.98 -9.14 3.16
CA MET A 105 14.88 -9.07 4.32
C MET A 105 14.12 -8.84 5.63
N GLU A 106 12.92 -8.27 5.54
CA GLU A 106 12.06 -7.98 6.69
C GLU A 106 10.60 -8.17 6.30
N LYS A 107 9.97 -9.23 6.82
CA LYS A 107 8.53 -9.41 6.69
C LYS A 107 7.83 -8.44 7.66
N HIS A 108 7.24 -7.39 7.12
CA HIS A 108 6.60 -6.33 7.91
C HIS A 108 5.21 -6.76 8.43
N THR A 109 4.38 -7.38 7.58
CA THR A 109 3.07 -7.96 7.90
C THR A 109 2.69 -9.05 6.89
N ASP A 110 1.51 -9.67 7.04
CA ASP A 110 0.92 -10.58 6.04
C ASP A 110 0.02 -9.86 5.00
N ILE A 111 -0.02 -8.51 5.01
CA ILE A 111 -0.88 -7.71 4.12
C ILE A 111 -0.48 -7.91 2.66
N ALA A 112 0.81 -7.84 2.32
CA ALA A 112 1.33 -8.05 0.97
C ALA A 112 0.89 -9.42 0.40
N MET A 113 1.03 -10.48 1.20
CA MET A 113 0.61 -11.83 0.86
C MET A 113 -0.91 -11.91 0.61
N LYS A 114 -1.73 -11.31 1.49
CA LYS A 114 -3.19 -11.25 1.32
C LYS A 114 -3.57 -10.48 0.04
N ARG A 115 -2.92 -9.34 -0.25
CA ARG A 115 -3.15 -8.58 -1.49
C ARG A 115 -2.78 -9.41 -2.74
N ASN A 116 -1.66 -10.14 -2.69
CA ASN A 116 -1.29 -11.07 -3.77
C ASN A 116 -2.28 -12.23 -3.95
N ILE A 117 -2.82 -12.80 -2.86
CA ILE A 117 -3.92 -13.77 -2.94
C ILE A 117 -5.13 -13.14 -3.64
N GLY A 118 -5.46 -11.89 -3.33
CA GLY A 118 -6.50 -11.12 -4.02
C GLY A 118 -6.26 -11.01 -5.53
N LEU A 119 -5.04 -10.69 -5.96
CA LEU A 119 -4.66 -10.65 -7.38
C LEU A 119 -4.82 -12.01 -8.05
N LEU A 120 -4.37 -13.09 -7.40
CA LEU A 120 -4.49 -14.44 -7.93
C LEU A 120 -5.94 -14.89 -8.05
N LEU A 121 -6.77 -14.65 -7.02
CA LEU A 121 -8.21 -14.92 -7.08
C LEU A 121 -8.86 -14.19 -8.24
N ALA A 122 -8.51 -12.91 -8.45
CA ALA A 122 -9.07 -12.14 -9.55
C ALA A 122 -8.70 -12.71 -10.91
N ARG A 123 -7.42 -13.08 -11.10
CA ARG A 123 -6.94 -13.71 -12.34
C ARG A 123 -7.62 -15.06 -12.60
N LEU A 124 -7.70 -15.92 -11.59
CA LEU A 124 -8.34 -17.23 -11.67
C LEU A 124 -9.85 -17.11 -11.98
N CYS A 125 -10.53 -16.14 -11.37
CA CYS A 125 -11.97 -15.93 -11.58
C CYS A 125 -12.30 -15.13 -12.84
N GLY A 126 -11.31 -14.56 -13.53
CA GLY A 126 -11.53 -13.66 -14.67
C GLY A 126 -12.16 -12.32 -14.28
N TRP A 127 -12.03 -11.89 -13.02
CA TRP A 127 -12.45 -10.56 -12.56
C TRP A 127 -11.57 -9.52 -13.22
N ARG A 128 -12.16 -8.46 -13.76
CA ARG A 128 -11.45 -7.39 -14.48
C ARG A 128 -11.09 -6.23 -13.57
N THR A 129 -12.02 -5.80 -12.71
CA THR A 129 -11.80 -4.66 -11.80
C THR A 129 -12.04 -5.10 -10.37
N ILE A 130 -10.99 -5.07 -9.56
CA ILE A 130 -11.09 -5.31 -8.11
C ILE A 130 -10.75 -4.04 -7.33
N LEU A 131 -11.37 -3.90 -6.16
CA LEU A 131 -11.03 -2.88 -5.17
C LEU A 131 -10.22 -3.53 -4.05
N PHE A 132 -8.97 -3.13 -3.86
CA PHE A 132 -8.28 -3.35 -2.58
C PHE A 132 -8.74 -2.30 -1.58
N LEU A 133 -9.06 -2.75 -0.37
CA LEU A 133 -9.61 -1.90 0.67
C LEU A 133 -9.17 -2.37 2.05
N ASP A 134 -8.50 -1.53 2.83
CA ASP A 134 -8.16 -1.85 4.22
C ASP A 134 -9.40 -1.77 5.13
N ASP A 135 -9.40 -2.57 6.20
CA ASP A 135 -10.58 -2.75 7.06
C ASP A 135 -10.98 -1.51 7.88
N ASP A 136 -10.12 -0.48 7.93
CA ASP A 136 -10.31 0.77 8.66
C ASP A 136 -10.66 1.98 7.76
N ILE A 137 -10.84 1.77 6.47
CA ILE A 137 -11.24 2.82 5.52
C ILE A 137 -12.76 3.05 5.53
N ARG A 138 -13.16 4.32 5.46
CA ARG A 138 -14.53 4.83 5.65
C ARG A 138 -14.87 5.92 4.63
N GLY A 139 -16.15 6.26 4.56
CA GLY A 139 -16.66 7.35 3.72
C GLY A 139 -16.85 7.00 2.24
N MET A 140 -16.86 5.70 1.91
CA MET A 140 -17.04 5.22 0.54
C MET A 140 -18.49 5.38 0.08
N LYS A 141 -18.69 6.09 -1.03
CA LYS A 141 -19.99 6.19 -1.70
C LYS A 141 -20.02 5.22 -2.89
N PRO A 142 -20.98 4.28 -2.99
CA PRO A 142 -21.03 3.31 -4.09
C PRO A 142 -20.94 3.95 -5.48
N SER A 143 -21.63 5.07 -5.69
CA SER A 143 -21.60 5.81 -6.97
C SER A 143 -20.25 6.44 -7.30
N LEU A 144 -19.43 6.79 -6.30
CA LEU A 144 -18.06 7.25 -6.53
C LEU A 144 -17.17 6.07 -6.94
N ILE A 145 -17.29 4.94 -6.25
CA ILE A 145 -16.53 3.73 -6.56
C ILE A 145 -16.82 3.22 -7.97
N LEU A 146 -18.10 3.16 -8.38
CA LEU A 146 -18.46 2.73 -9.74
C LEU A 146 -17.92 3.67 -10.82
N ARG A 147 -17.93 4.98 -10.59
CA ARG A 147 -17.37 5.95 -11.54
C ARG A 147 -15.85 5.88 -11.61
N ALA A 148 -15.19 5.69 -10.47
CA ALA A 148 -13.75 5.43 -10.43
C ALA A 148 -13.40 4.10 -11.12
N ALA A 149 -14.25 3.08 -11.02
CA ALA A 149 -14.06 1.80 -11.67
C ALA A 149 -14.12 1.91 -13.20
N ALA A 150 -14.96 2.78 -13.76
CA ALA A 150 -14.94 3.03 -15.21
C ALA A 150 -13.60 3.62 -15.69
N LEU A 151 -12.91 4.37 -14.83
CA LEU A 151 -11.63 5.00 -15.19
C LEU A 151 -10.48 3.98 -15.24
N THR A 152 -10.66 2.75 -14.73
CA THR A 152 -9.63 1.69 -14.87
C THR A 152 -9.47 1.20 -16.33
N GLU A 153 -10.42 1.52 -17.21
CA GLU A 153 -10.27 1.29 -18.65
C GLU A 153 -9.13 2.13 -19.25
N GLN A 154 -8.84 3.29 -18.67
CA GLN A 154 -7.80 4.22 -19.14
C GLN A 154 -6.55 4.10 -18.25
N TYR A 155 -6.74 4.05 -16.94
CA TYR A 155 -5.66 3.99 -15.95
C TYR A 155 -5.50 2.57 -15.42
N ARG A 156 -4.27 2.07 -15.30
CA ARG A 156 -4.02 0.75 -14.69
C ARG A 156 -4.53 0.67 -13.25
N VAL A 157 -4.44 1.79 -12.52
CA VAL A 157 -4.92 1.92 -11.14
C VAL A 157 -5.63 3.25 -10.93
N VAL A 158 -6.72 3.22 -10.17
CA VAL A 158 -7.42 4.42 -9.69
C VAL A 158 -7.53 4.35 -8.18
N GLY A 159 -6.86 5.27 -7.49
CA GLY A 159 -6.79 5.32 -6.03
C GLY A 159 -7.55 6.49 -5.41
N PHE A 160 -7.56 6.50 -4.07
CA PHE A 160 -8.13 7.57 -3.27
C PHE A 160 -7.09 8.12 -2.30
N GLN A 161 -7.12 9.43 -2.08
CA GLN A 161 -6.30 10.08 -1.05
C GLN A 161 -6.97 9.94 0.32
N ILE A 162 -6.16 9.67 1.34
CA ILE A 162 -6.61 9.55 2.73
C ILE A 162 -5.82 10.56 3.55
N PRO A 163 -6.26 11.83 3.61
CA PRO A 163 -5.49 12.90 4.27
C PRO A 163 -5.53 12.82 5.80
N ASP A 164 -6.59 12.24 6.34
CA ASP A 164 -6.82 12.10 7.78
C ASP A 164 -6.30 10.74 8.24
N PHE A 165 -5.31 10.74 9.13
CA PHE A 165 -4.61 9.53 9.60
C PHE A 165 -4.05 8.69 8.43
N PRO A 166 -3.20 9.25 7.56
CA PRO A 166 -2.64 8.50 6.45
C PRO A 166 -1.73 7.38 6.95
N ASP A 167 -1.72 6.25 6.23
CA ASP A 167 -0.73 5.20 6.42
C ASP A 167 0.66 5.60 5.88
N ASN A 168 1.21 6.66 6.46
CA ASN A 168 2.59 7.06 6.31
C ASN A 168 3.43 6.44 7.44
N SER A 169 4.74 6.31 7.22
CA SER A 169 5.67 5.86 8.26
C SER A 169 5.62 6.72 9.52
N VAL A 170 6.07 6.17 10.64
CA VAL A 170 6.19 6.88 11.93
C VAL A 170 7.03 8.15 11.78
N VAL A 171 8.12 8.10 11.00
CA VAL A 171 8.96 9.27 10.71
C VAL A 171 8.19 10.34 9.93
N CYS A 172 7.36 9.95 8.96
CA CYS A 172 6.53 10.88 8.21
C CYS A 172 5.42 11.53 9.07
N HIS A 173 4.88 10.81 10.05
CA HIS A 173 3.99 11.39 11.07
C HIS A 173 4.75 12.36 11.99
N ALA A 174 5.96 12.00 12.42
CA ALA A 174 6.84 12.90 13.19
C ALA A 174 7.19 14.18 12.40
N ASN A 175 7.42 14.05 11.08
CA ASN A 175 7.62 15.18 10.17
C ASN A 175 6.41 16.12 10.19
N ARG A 176 5.19 15.58 10.07
CA ARG A 176 3.95 16.36 10.08
C ARG A 176 3.75 17.09 11.41
N VAL A 177 3.85 16.41 12.54
CA VAL A 177 3.61 17.04 13.87
C VAL A 177 4.69 18.05 14.25
N SER A 178 5.93 17.86 13.76
CA SER A 178 7.01 18.84 13.90
C SER A 178 6.87 20.05 12.96
N GLY A 179 5.85 20.09 12.09
CA GLY A 179 5.54 21.21 11.19
C GLY A 179 6.15 21.10 9.78
N GLY A 180 6.71 19.94 9.42
CA GLY A 180 7.18 19.67 8.07
C GLY A 180 6.03 19.39 7.09
N ALA A 181 6.28 19.65 5.81
CA ALA A 181 5.34 19.34 4.75
C ALA A 181 5.33 17.83 4.47
N GLN A 182 4.14 17.22 4.53
CA GLN A 182 3.94 15.79 4.25
C GLN A 182 2.55 15.55 3.65
N SER A 183 2.49 15.39 2.33
CA SER A 183 1.27 14.98 1.65
C SER A 183 1.02 13.47 1.76
N THR A 184 -0.08 13.01 1.17
CA THR A 184 -0.49 11.61 1.11
C THR A 184 -0.47 11.12 -0.32
N PHE A 185 0.17 9.97 -0.55
CA PHE A 185 0.15 9.27 -1.82
C PHE A 185 -1.06 8.33 -1.89
N VAL A 186 -1.42 7.86 -3.09
CA VAL A 186 -2.38 6.76 -3.20
C VAL A 186 -1.68 5.46 -2.80
N GLY A 187 -2.37 4.58 -2.08
CA GLY A 187 -1.81 3.34 -1.56
C GLY A 187 -2.82 2.20 -1.56
N GLY A 188 -2.38 1.03 -1.16
CA GLY A 188 -3.15 -0.21 -1.14
C GLY A 188 -4.35 -0.17 -0.18
N ASN A 189 -4.46 0.87 0.64
CA ASN A 189 -5.57 1.11 1.54
C ASN A 189 -6.90 1.36 0.80
N ALA A 190 -6.87 1.93 -0.40
CA ALA A 190 -8.05 2.06 -1.26
C ALA A 190 -7.67 2.29 -2.73
N ILE A 191 -7.55 1.22 -3.51
CA ILE A 191 -7.25 1.27 -4.95
C ILE A 191 -8.10 0.31 -5.78
N LEU A 192 -8.61 0.81 -6.90
CA LEU A 192 -9.19 0.01 -7.97
C LEU A 192 -8.09 -0.38 -8.96
N VAL A 193 -8.03 -1.66 -9.29
CA VAL A 193 -6.99 -2.23 -10.16
C VAL A 193 -7.66 -2.89 -11.36
N ASP A 194 -7.24 -2.51 -12.58
CA ASP A 194 -7.49 -3.34 -13.77
C ASP A 194 -6.57 -4.54 -13.69
N THR A 195 -7.15 -5.67 -13.27
CA THR A 195 -6.41 -6.89 -13.04
C THR A 195 -5.81 -7.44 -14.32
N SER A 196 -6.40 -7.17 -15.49
CA SER A 196 -5.87 -7.63 -16.77
C SER A 196 -4.52 -6.99 -17.09
N ARG A 197 -4.33 -5.75 -16.63
CA ARG A 197 -3.12 -4.91 -16.79
C ARG A 197 -2.25 -4.87 -15.53
N ALA A 198 -2.60 -5.61 -14.48
CA ALA A 198 -1.77 -5.78 -13.28
C ALA A 198 -0.75 -6.89 -13.53
N ASP A 199 0.49 -6.50 -13.81
CA ASP A 199 1.61 -7.38 -14.21
C ASP A 199 2.74 -7.41 -13.16
N THR A 200 2.45 -6.92 -11.96
CA THR A 200 3.35 -6.89 -10.81
C THR A 200 2.63 -7.40 -9.56
N TYR A 201 3.37 -7.55 -8.47
CA TYR A 201 2.91 -8.10 -7.20
C TYR A 201 3.29 -7.18 -6.04
N PHE A 202 2.70 -7.39 -4.87
CA PHE A 202 3.01 -6.70 -3.64
C PHE A 202 4.15 -7.43 -2.91
N PRO A 203 5.39 -6.90 -2.85
CA PRO A 203 6.48 -7.56 -2.13
C PRO A 203 6.33 -7.43 -0.62
N ALA A 204 6.76 -8.42 0.16
CA ALA A 204 6.62 -8.49 1.61
C ALA A 204 7.57 -7.55 2.39
N ILE A 205 7.46 -6.24 2.16
CA ILE A 205 8.12 -5.15 2.88
C ILE A 205 7.06 -4.09 3.24
N TYR A 206 7.39 -3.13 4.11
CA TYR A 206 6.53 -1.96 4.30
C TYR A 206 6.42 -1.11 3.02
N ASN A 207 5.28 -0.45 2.80
CA ASN A 207 4.93 0.24 1.55
C ASN A 207 5.00 -0.68 0.30
N GLU A 208 4.58 -1.94 0.44
CA GLU A 208 4.51 -2.89 -0.67
C GLU A 208 3.65 -2.40 -1.84
N ASP A 209 2.67 -1.57 -1.51
CA ASP A 209 1.76 -0.93 -2.44
C ASP A 209 2.46 0.09 -3.34
N TRP A 210 3.42 0.86 -2.83
CA TRP A 210 4.21 1.79 -3.66
C TRP A 210 5.04 1.03 -4.70
N LEU A 211 5.56 -0.15 -4.34
CA LEU A 211 6.28 -1.00 -5.27
C LEU A 211 5.34 -1.65 -6.29
N PHE A 212 4.15 -2.09 -5.86
CA PHE A 212 3.10 -2.54 -6.78
C PHE A 212 2.69 -1.42 -7.77
N LEU A 213 2.64 -0.17 -7.32
CA LEU A 213 2.24 0.97 -8.15
C LEU A 213 3.38 1.51 -9.04
N TYR A 214 4.64 1.17 -8.76
CA TYR A 214 5.82 1.85 -9.32
C TYR A 214 5.79 1.97 -10.85
N ASP A 215 5.59 0.86 -11.57
CA ASP A 215 5.59 0.86 -13.04
C ASP A 215 4.37 1.63 -13.58
N ALA A 216 3.20 1.50 -12.95
CA ALA A 216 2.02 2.27 -13.35
C ALA A 216 2.19 3.78 -13.10
N VAL A 217 2.90 4.19 -12.04
CA VAL A 217 3.23 5.59 -11.77
C VAL A 217 4.23 6.11 -12.80
N ALA A 218 5.25 5.33 -13.14
CA ALA A 218 6.21 5.67 -14.19
C ALA A 218 5.53 5.90 -15.54
N ASP A 219 4.53 5.06 -15.87
CA ASP A 219 3.72 5.14 -17.09
C ASP A 219 2.62 6.22 -17.05
N ARG A 220 2.50 7.00 -15.96
CA ARG A 220 1.40 7.96 -15.74
C ARG A 220 0.01 7.33 -15.81
N SER A 221 -0.09 6.06 -15.42
CA SER A 221 -1.32 5.26 -15.46
C SER A 221 -1.93 5.04 -14.08
N VAL A 222 -1.66 5.95 -13.13
CA VAL A 222 -2.32 6.00 -11.82
C VAL A 222 -3.11 7.29 -11.67
N GLY A 223 -4.41 7.14 -11.42
CA GLY A 223 -5.34 8.25 -11.23
C GLY A 223 -5.82 8.40 -9.78
N VAL A 224 -6.19 9.61 -9.38
CA VAL A 224 -6.77 9.91 -8.06
C VAL A 224 -8.23 10.34 -8.23
N ALA A 225 -9.16 9.48 -7.83
CA ALA A 225 -10.59 9.73 -8.02
C ALA A 225 -11.24 10.57 -6.90
N GLY A 226 -10.56 10.76 -5.78
CA GLY A 226 -11.11 11.57 -4.69
C GLY A 226 -10.45 11.27 -3.35
N ARG A 227 -11.20 11.56 -2.28
CA ARG A 227 -10.74 11.41 -0.89
C ARG A 227 -11.62 10.47 -0.10
N LEU A 228 -11.00 9.65 0.73
CA LEU A 228 -11.63 8.79 1.72
C LEU A 228 -11.10 9.13 3.11
N ARG A 229 -11.65 8.46 4.13
CA ARG A 229 -11.24 8.65 5.53
C ARG A 229 -10.73 7.33 6.08
N GLN A 230 -9.76 7.40 6.98
CA GLN A 230 -9.32 6.28 7.79
C GLN A 230 -9.80 6.48 9.23
N LEU A 231 -10.02 5.38 9.96
CA LEU A 231 -10.27 5.47 11.39
C LEU A 231 -9.05 6.06 12.11
N ALA A 232 -9.32 6.87 13.13
CA ALA A 232 -8.26 7.45 13.94
C ALA A 232 -7.40 6.37 14.60
N TYR A 233 -6.08 6.54 14.56
CA TYR A 233 -5.12 5.71 15.26
C TYR A 233 -3.95 6.56 15.77
N ASP A 234 -3.21 6.02 16.74
CA ASP A 234 -1.98 6.64 17.24
C ASP A 234 -0.77 6.11 16.45
N PRO A 235 -0.14 6.91 15.57
CA PRO A 235 0.99 6.45 14.77
C PRO A 235 2.23 6.16 15.62
N PHE A 236 2.32 6.69 16.85
CA PHE A 236 3.48 6.50 17.73
C PHE A 236 3.33 5.32 18.69
N ALA A 237 2.18 4.63 18.66
CA ALA A 237 1.95 3.40 19.40
C ALA A 237 2.75 2.20 18.85
N ARG A 238 3.09 2.21 17.55
CA ARG A 238 3.86 1.15 16.87
C ARG A 238 5.37 1.46 16.85
N ASN A 239 6.17 0.42 16.65
CA ASN A 239 7.63 0.53 16.48
C ASN A 239 7.95 1.06 15.08
N ALA A 240 8.93 1.96 14.96
CA ALA A 240 9.31 2.52 13.66
C ALA A 240 10.30 1.62 12.89
N ALA A 241 11.12 0.84 13.60
CA ALA A 241 12.18 0.05 12.98
C ALA A 241 11.69 -0.88 11.84
N PRO A 242 10.59 -1.64 11.97
CA PRO A 242 10.15 -2.54 10.88
C PRO A 242 9.73 -1.82 9.59
N GLU A 243 9.46 -0.51 9.63
CA GLU A 243 9.02 0.26 8.46
C GLU A 243 10.21 0.73 7.61
N GLU A 244 11.38 0.96 8.22
CA GLU A 244 12.44 1.78 7.62
C GLU A 244 13.02 1.21 6.34
N PHE A 245 13.18 -0.13 6.23
CA PHE A 245 13.68 -0.71 4.99
C PHE A 245 12.71 -0.51 3.84
N GLY A 246 11.41 -0.75 4.08
CA GLY A 246 10.37 -0.56 3.08
C GLY A 246 10.19 0.90 2.69
N GLU A 247 10.17 1.79 3.69
CA GLU A 247 10.08 3.23 3.48
C GLU A 247 11.28 3.76 2.67
N LEU A 248 12.51 3.37 3.01
CA LEU A 248 13.71 3.78 2.27
C LEU A 248 13.64 3.34 0.80
N VAL A 249 13.22 2.10 0.55
CA VAL A 249 13.12 1.57 -0.82
C VAL A 249 12.00 2.25 -1.59
N ALA A 250 10.80 2.34 -1.03
CA ALA A 250 9.64 2.95 -1.67
C ALA A 250 9.87 4.44 -1.97
N GLU A 251 10.31 5.22 -0.99
CA GLU A 251 10.65 6.64 -1.16
C GLU A 251 11.76 6.81 -2.19
N GLY A 252 12.81 5.98 -2.13
CA GLY A 252 13.91 6.01 -3.11
C GLY A 252 13.40 5.81 -4.54
N LEU A 253 12.61 4.77 -4.78
CA LEU A 253 12.04 4.46 -6.10
C LEU A 253 11.14 5.60 -6.61
N VAL A 254 10.18 6.06 -5.81
CA VAL A 254 9.26 7.13 -6.24
C VAL A 254 9.99 8.46 -6.42
N ARG A 255 10.99 8.75 -5.59
CA ARG A 255 11.89 9.89 -5.76
C ARG A 255 12.65 9.81 -7.10
N ALA A 256 13.13 8.64 -7.48
CA ALA A 256 13.83 8.48 -8.76
C ALA A 256 12.95 8.86 -9.96
N LEU A 257 11.64 8.62 -9.90
CA LEU A 257 10.70 9.05 -10.95
C LEU A 257 10.59 10.57 -11.10
N HIS A 258 10.80 11.34 -10.02
CA HIS A 258 10.84 12.81 -10.13
C HIS A 258 12.07 13.32 -10.87
N PHE A 259 13.22 12.68 -10.64
CA PHE A 259 14.52 13.20 -11.05
C PHE A 259 15.15 12.44 -12.22
N GLY A 260 14.53 11.33 -12.66
CA GLY A 260 15.09 10.45 -13.69
C GLY A 260 16.37 9.75 -13.22
N SER A 261 16.47 9.43 -11.93
CA SER A 261 17.67 8.82 -11.34
C SER A 261 17.76 7.32 -11.67
N ASP A 262 18.99 6.82 -11.84
CA ASP A 262 19.24 5.40 -12.09
C ASP A 262 19.33 4.60 -10.77
N VAL A 263 18.22 3.95 -10.43
CA VAL A 263 18.05 3.08 -9.26
C VAL A 263 18.86 1.79 -9.31
N SER A 264 19.47 1.46 -10.46
CA SER A 264 20.26 0.24 -10.65
C SER A 264 21.71 0.34 -10.15
N THR A 265 22.09 1.50 -9.61
CA THR A 265 23.45 1.81 -9.16
C THR A 265 23.61 1.78 -7.64
N LEU A 266 24.79 1.38 -7.16
CA LEU A 266 25.11 1.43 -5.72
C LEU A 266 25.16 2.87 -5.18
N SER A 267 25.62 3.82 -5.99
CA SER A 267 25.72 5.23 -5.62
C SER A 267 24.35 5.84 -5.33
N PHE A 268 23.32 5.46 -6.11
CA PHE A 268 21.96 5.88 -5.85
C PHE A 268 21.49 5.47 -4.44
N TRP A 269 21.64 4.19 -4.08
CA TRP A 269 21.20 3.69 -2.77
C TRP A 269 22.01 4.27 -1.61
N ALA A 270 23.30 4.52 -1.80
CA ALA A 270 24.12 5.22 -0.80
C ALA A 270 23.63 6.65 -0.55
N ASP A 271 23.26 7.36 -1.61
CA ASP A 271 22.69 8.71 -1.50
C ASP A 271 21.28 8.69 -0.90
N ALA A 272 20.44 7.71 -1.25
CA ALA A 272 19.11 7.53 -0.65
C ALA A 272 19.18 7.32 0.87
N ILE A 273 20.08 6.46 1.35
CA ILE A 273 20.32 6.24 2.79
C ILE A 273 20.77 7.54 3.46
N LYS A 274 21.72 8.27 2.85
CA LYS A 274 22.20 9.56 3.37
C LYS A 274 21.08 10.60 3.45
N LYS A 275 20.23 10.68 2.44
CA LYS A 275 19.07 11.59 2.39
C LYS A 275 18.04 11.23 3.46
N ARG A 276 17.66 9.96 3.59
CA ARG A 276 16.76 9.48 4.65
C ARG A 276 17.32 9.75 6.04
N SER A 277 18.62 9.53 6.23
CA SER A 277 19.33 9.78 7.49
C SER A 277 19.27 11.26 7.89
N ARG A 278 19.54 12.16 6.95
CA ARG A 278 19.41 13.61 7.17
C ARG A 278 17.97 14.03 7.46
N PHE A 279 17.00 13.44 6.76
CA PHE A 279 15.59 13.74 6.99
C PHE A 279 15.16 13.40 8.43
N ILE A 280 15.55 12.24 8.95
CA ILE A 280 15.27 11.86 10.35
C ILE A 280 15.88 12.87 11.33
N ASP A 281 17.13 13.30 11.09
CA ASP A 281 17.82 14.29 11.94
C ASP A 281 17.10 15.64 11.91
N GLU A 282 16.70 16.11 10.72
CA GLU A 282 15.95 17.37 10.56
C GLU A 282 14.60 17.34 11.29
N VAL A 283 13.91 16.19 11.30
CA VAL A 283 12.65 16.02 12.05
C VAL A 283 12.93 16.06 13.55
N ALA A 284 13.96 15.36 14.03
CA ALA A 284 14.35 15.36 15.44
C ALA A 284 14.75 16.76 15.92
N ASP A 285 15.54 17.50 15.14
CA ASP A 285 15.95 18.87 15.44
C ASP A 285 14.75 19.79 15.64
N ARG A 286 13.75 19.73 14.74
CA ARG A 286 12.51 20.51 14.88
C ARG A 286 11.75 20.15 16.16
N LEU A 287 11.72 18.87 16.55
CA LEU A 287 11.13 18.44 17.82
C LEU A 287 11.94 18.92 19.03
N HIS A 288 13.26 19.07 18.92
CA HIS A 288 14.10 19.61 19.99
C HIS A 288 13.90 21.10 20.27
N GLY A 289 13.23 21.83 19.37
CA GLY A 289 12.85 23.22 19.58
C GLY A 289 13.86 24.24 19.03
N SER A 290 14.79 23.83 18.17
CA SER A 290 15.68 24.76 17.46
C SER A 290 14.94 25.66 16.45
N ALA A 291 13.65 25.43 16.19
CA ALA A 291 12.87 26.13 15.16
C ALA A 291 11.49 26.71 15.60
N ARG A 292 11.06 26.62 16.87
CA ARG A 292 9.72 27.09 17.31
C ARG A 292 9.75 28.07 18.49
N ALA A 293 8.77 28.98 18.51
CA ALA A 293 8.47 29.83 19.65
C ALA A 293 8.09 28.97 20.87
N LYS A 294 8.53 29.39 22.07
CA LYS A 294 8.59 28.59 23.30
C LYS A 294 7.25 28.03 23.84
N ASP A 295 6.11 28.41 23.28
CA ASP A 295 4.80 28.19 23.91
C ASP A 295 3.93 27.04 23.32
N GLU A 296 4.31 26.44 22.20
CA GLU A 296 3.59 25.26 21.67
C GLU A 296 4.32 23.95 21.99
N ARG A 297 3.96 23.32 23.10
CA ARG A 297 4.48 21.99 23.47
C ARG A 297 3.84 20.93 22.56
N ILE A 298 4.67 20.21 21.80
CA ILE A 298 4.25 19.03 21.04
C ILE A 298 3.92 17.90 22.04
N PRO A 299 2.68 17.39 22.08
CA PRO A 299 2.33 16.24 22.90
C PRO A 299 3.20 15.02 22.56
N ASP A 300 3.52 14.19 23.56
CA ASP A 300 4.28 12.94 23.40
C ASP A 300 5.66 13.06 22.73
N ARG A 301 6.27 14.24 22.77
CA ARG A 301 7.59 14.51 22.18
C ARG A 301 8.63 13.42 22.46
N ASP A 302 8.77 12.99 23.71
CA ASP A 302 9.79 12.01 24.10
C ASP A 302 9.55 10.65 23.44
N ARG A 303 8.28 10.24 23.31
CA ARG A 303 7.88 9.03 22.60
C ARG A 303 8.16 9.15 21.10
N ILE A 304 7.88 10.30 20.50
CA ILE A 304 8.19 10.56 19.08
C ILE A 304 9.70 10.48 18.84
N LEU A 305 10.51 11.12 19.69
CA LEU A 305 11.97 11.08 19.61
C LEU A 305 12.52 9.65 19.76
N LEU A 306 11.94 8.85 20.66
CA LEU A 306 12.27 7.42 20.78
C LEU A 306 12.01 6.67 19.48
N ARG A 307 10.87 6.92 18.80
CA ARG A 307 10.57 6.29 17.51
C ARG A 307 11.52 6.73 16.39
N LEU A 308 11.93 8.00 16.38
CA LEU A 308 12.92 8.49 15.43
C LEU A 308 14.29 7.84 15.65
N ASP A 309 14.69 7.63 16.91
CA ASP A 309 15.91 6.92 17.25
C ASP A 309 15.87 5.44 16.84
N GLU A 310 14.74 4.75 17.06
CA GLU A 310 14.50 3.39 16.54
C GLU A 310 14.67 3.32 15.01
N ALA A 311 14.02 4.25 14.29
CA ALA A 311 14.13 4.35 12.84
C ALA A 311 15.58 4.61 12.40
N LYS A 312 16.27 5.56 13.05
CA LYS A 312 17.65 5.91 12.74
C LYS A 312 18.60 4.73 12.95
N LYS A 313 18.48 4.03 14.07
CA LYS A 313 19.28 2.84 14.37
C LYS A 313 19.10 1.78 13.30
N ARG A 314 17.85 1.50 12.93
CA ARG A 314 17.57 0.54 11.86
C ARG A 314 18.15 0.98 10.52
N LEU A 315 18.00 2.26 10.16
CA LEU A 315 18.55 2.80 8.91
C LEU A 315 20.07 2.61 8.80
N LEU A 316 20.81 2.75 9.91
CA LEU A 316 22.26 2.57 9.94
C LEU A 316 22.71 1.12 9.70
N GLU A 317 21.83 0.15 9.88
CA GLU A 317 22.07 -1.27 9.57
C GLU A 317 21.81 -1.60 8.09
N ILE A 318 21.11 -0.72 7.36
CA ILE A 318 20.78 -0.94 5.96
C ILE A 318 21.96 -0.52 5.09
N SER A 319 22.44 -1.43 4.24
CA SER A 319 23.53 -1.17 3.31
C SER A 319 23.03 -0.82 1.88
N PRO A 320 23.78 -0.04 1.09
CA PRO A 320 23.45 0.18 -0.33
C PRO A 320 23.38 -1.12 -1.14
N VAL A 321 24.23 -2.10 -0.81
CA VAL A 321 24.27 -3.42 -1.46
C VAL A 321 22.98 -4.18 -1.21
N THR A 322 22.46 -4.12 0.02
CA THR A 322 21.18 -4.69 0.42
C THR A 322 20.03 -4.11 -0.41
N CYS A 323 19.92 -2.77 -0.52
CA CYS A 323 18.88 -2.13 -1.31
C CYS A 323 18.96 -2.50 -2.80
N LEU A 324 20.17 -2.48 -3.38
CA LEU A 324 20.36 -2.85 -4.79
C LEU A 324 20.04 -4.32 -5.06
N SER A 325 20.45 -5.21 -4.15
CA SER A 325 20.16 -6.64 -4.22
C SER A 325 18.65 -6.89 -4.14
N PHE A 326 17.96 -6.20 -3.23
CA PHE A 326 16.51 -6.24 -3.13
C PHE A 326 15.85 -5.78 -4.44
N TYR A 327 16.21 -4.60 -4.94
CA TYR A 327 15.64 -4.05 -6.18
C TYR A 327 15.81 -5.03 -7.36
N ARG A 328 17.02 -5.56 -7.57
CA ARG A 328 17.28 -6.54 -8.64
C ARG A 328 16.48 -7.82 -8.47
N THR A 329 16.36 -8.32 -7.24
CA THR A 329 15.58 -9.51 -6.94
C THR A 329 14.09 -9.26 -7.18
N TRP A 330 13.56 -8.13 -6.73
CA TRP A 330 12.18 -7.72 -6.97
C TRP A 330 11.87 -7.65 -8.47
N ARG A 331 12.70 -6.98 -9.28
CA ARG A 331 12.49 -6.94 -10.75
C ARG A 331 12.50 -8.33 -11.38
N LYS A 332 13.43 -9.20 -11.00
CA LYS A 332 13.45 -10.60 -11.46
C LYS A 332 12.18 -11.36 -11.05
N ASN A 333 11.67 -11.10 -9.85
CA ASN A 333 10.45 -11.73 -9.37
C ASN A 333 9.20 -11.22 -10.09
N VAL A 334 9.19 -9.95 -10.52
CA VAL A 334 8.15 -9.45 -11.44
C VAL A 334 8.14 -10.26 -12.74
N ASP A 335 9.30 -10.56 -13.34
CA ASP A 335 9.36 -11.40 -14.55
C ASP A 335 8.89 -12.85 -14.31
N ILE A 336 9.10 -13.38 -13.11
CA ILE A 336 8.58 -14.71 -12.71
C ILE A 336 7.07 -14.65 -12.56
N TRP A 337 6.57 -13.66 -11.82
CA TRP A 337 5.14 -13.42 -11.59
C TRP A 337 4.39 -13.29 -12.91
N GLN A 338 4.87 -12.47 -13.84
CA GLN A 338 4.24 -12.28 -15.15
C GLN A 338 4.11 -13.58 -15.93
N ARG A 339 5.16 -14.41 -15.95
CA ARG A 339 5.11 -15.72 -16.61
C ARG A 339 4.12 -16.65 -15.93
N GLN A 340 4.11 -16.69 -14.60
CA GLN A 340 3.16 -17.50 -13.85
C GLN A 340 1.71 -17.08 -14.14
N LEU A 341 1.43 -15.78 -14.27
CA LEU A 341 0.09 -15.28 -14.60
C LEU A 341 -0.41 -15.75 -15.97
N LEU A 342 0.47 -15.95 -16.96
CA LEU A 342 0.10 -16.42 -18.29
C LEU A 342 -0.37 -17.89 -18.29
N ASP A 343 0.15 -18.69 -17.37
CA ASP A 343 -0.15 -20.12 -17.26
C ASP A 343 -1.36 -20.42 -16.36
N LEU A 344 -1.97 -19.40 -15.74
CA LEU A 344 -3.11 -19.60 -14.86
C LEU A 344 -4.37 -19.97 -15.66
N PRO A 345 -5.18 -20.92 -15.15
CA PRO A 345 -6.53 -21.10 -15.67
C PRO A 345 -7.32 -19.82 -15.42
N THR A 346 -8.20 -19.48 -16.37
CA THR A 346 -9.13 -18.35 -16.24
C THR A 346 -10.56 -18.86 -16.15
N SER A 347 -11.46 -18.03 -15.60
CA SER A 347 -12.90 -18.32 -15.50
C SER A 347 -13.27 -19.45 -14.53
N LEU A 348 -12.46 -19.68 -13.49
CA LEU A 348 -12.87 -20.51 -12.37
C LEU A 348 -14.00 -19.83 -11.57
N THR A 349 -14.91 -20.62 -11.02
CA THR A 349 -15.79 -20.10 -9.97
C THR A 349 -14.96 -19.68 -8.74
N PRO A 350 -15.44 -18.74 -7.91
CA PRO A 350 -14.74 -18.32 -6.71
C PRO A 350 -14.31 -19.50 -5.81
N GLN A 351 -15.18 -20.49 -5.60
CA GLN A 351 -14.88 -21.67 -4.78
C GLN A 351 -13.83 -22.59 -5.43
N GLN A 352 -13.81 -22.70 -6.77
CA GLN A 352 -12.74 -23.43 -7.47
C GLN A 352 -11.40 -22.71 -7.35
N ALA A 353 -11.38 -21.38 -7.44
CA ALA A 353 -10.17 -20.58 -7.25
C ALA A 353 -9.61 -20.70 -5.82
N VAL A 354 -10.47 -20.67 -4.79
CA VAL A 354 -10.09 -20.92 -3.38
C VAL A 354 -9.42 -22.29 -3.22
N ARG A 355 -10.00 -23.35 -3.80
CA ARG A 355 -9.42 -24.70 -3.78
C ARG A 355 -8.11 -24.78 -4.54
N TYR A 356 -8.01 -24.12 -5.69
CA TYR A 356 -6.79 -24.06 -6.48
C TYR A 356 -5.63 -23.46 -5.68
N LEU A 357 -5.91 -22.38 -4.94
CA LEU A 357 -4.96 -21.73 -4.05
C LEU A 357 -4.77 -22.45 -2.70
N ARG A 358 -5.46 -23.57 -2.44
CA ARG A 358 -5.35 -24.32 -1.17
C ARG A 358 -5.66 -23.45 0.05
N LEU A 359 -6.60 -22.52 -0.08
CA LEU A 359 -7.05 -21.66 1.01
C LEU A 359 -8.17 -22.37 1.78
N SER A 360 -8.18 -22.18 3.10
CA SER A 360 -9.25 -22.70 3.96
C SER A 360 -10.39 -21.67 4.03
N SER A 361 -11.61 -22.14 3.81
CA SER A 361 -12.84 -21.42 4.17
C SER A 361 -13.50 -22.13 5.35
N GLU A 362 -14.34 -21.42 6.12
CA GLU A 362 -15.24 -22.07 7.08
C GLU A 362 -16.26 -23.00 6.39
#